data_AF-A0A2W0CKK7-F1
#
_entry.id   AF-A0A2W0CKK7-F1
#
_cell.length_a   1.000
_cell.length_b   1.000
_cell.length_c   1.000
_cell.angle_alpha   90.00
_cell.angle_beta   90.00
_cell.angle_gamma   90.00
#
_symmetry.space_group_name_H-M   'P 1'
#
loop_
_entity.id
_entity.type
_entity.pdbx_description
1 polymer ?
#
loop_
_entity_poly.entity_id
_entity_poly.type
_entity_poly.pdbx_seq_one_letter_code
_entity_poly.pdbx_strand_id
1 'polypeptide(L)'
;MNDEDIKFKLLGNMGIHIEGAGDIHIPSLNEIFQLNMSTYNEYLSSLLIDKSAFDTEIDEKISNYDVFIVNCYHNYSFKEISFKAISFFFKCKPSLVMEGEEVIVELADGKIDRTNFPLLQKVLKMGNNVKLTPPEPEYKPANSRAKKMIEMIMKNKKNKPPPKEKMDLFSIVSGLVWKNNSQNLESILSMNIFQIYNGLHTTDKIENVHHTVTAIYAGKIDSKKIKLSDLHWANKME
;
A
#
# COMPACT_ATOMS: atom_id res chain seq x y z
N MET A 1 10.92 13.01 1.23
CA MET A 1 9.53 13.24 0.78
C MET A 1 8.56 12.80 1.87
N ASN A 2 7.57 13.63 2.23
CA ASN A 2 6.57 13.32 3.26
C ASN A 2 5.43 12.46 2.69
N ASP A 3 4.72 11.75 3.58
CA ASP A 3 3.53 10.94 3.29
C ASP A 3 2.42 11.75 2.64
N GLU A 4 2.24 13.00 3.07
CA GLU A 4 1.23 13.90 2.50
C GLU A 4 1.55 14.19 1.02
N ASP A 5 2.81 14.47 0.66
CA ASP A 5 3.22 14.72 -0.73
C ASP A 5 2.94 13.51 -1.63
N ILE A 6 3.24 12.31 -1.14
CA ILE A 6 2.96 11.05 -1.85
C ILE A 6 1.45 10.93 -2.08
N LYS A 7 0.64 11.09 -1.04
CA LYS A 7 -0.83 10.99 -1.13
C LYS A 7 -1.42 12.00 -2.12
N PHE A 8 -0.93 13.24 -2.13
CA PHE A 8 -1.38 14.25 -3.08
C PHE A 8 -1.05 13.88 -4.53
N LYS A 9 0.17 13.38 -4.79
CA LYS A 9 0.54 12.89 -6.13
C LYS A 9 -0.29 11.69 -6.57
N LEU A 10 -0.52 10.73 -5.67
CA LEU A 10 -1.40 9.58 -5.94
C LEU A 10 -2.84 10.01 -6.23
N LEU A 11 -3.36 10.99 -5.49
CA LEU A 11 -4.70 11.54 -5.72
C LEU A 11 -4.83 12.20 -7.10
N GLY A 12 -3.76 12.80 -7.62
CA GLY A 12 -3.69 13.37 -8.96
C GLY A 12 -3.28 12.39 -10.07
N ASN A 13 -3.06 11.10 -9.74
CA ASN A 13 -2.49 10.10 -10.65
C ASN A 13 -1.17 10.54 -11.31
N MET A 14 -0.34 11.27 -10.55
CA MET A 14 0.94 11.80 -11.03
C MET A 14 2.11 10.89 -10.69
N GLY A 15 3.17 10.96 -11.49
CA GLY A 15 4.45 10.32 -11.21
C GLY A 15 5.06 10.80 -9.89
N ILE A 16 5.64 9.88 -9.14
CA ILE A 16 6.28 10.16 -7.86
C ILE A 16 7.79 10.03 -8.04
N HIS A 17 8.49 11.15 -7.91
CA HIS A 17 9.94 11.16 -7.99
C HIS A 17 10.55 10.46 -6.77
N ILE A 18 11.33 9.41 -7.03
CA ILE A 18 12.19 8.74 -6.07
C ILE A 18 13.62 9.22 -6.33
N GLU A 19 14.18 9.93 -5.35
CA GLU A 19 15.53 10.45 -5.43
C GLU A 19 16.53 9.31 -5.75
N GLY A 20 17.29 9.50 -6.81
CA GLY A 20 18.27 8.53 -7.31
C GLY A 20 17.71 7.42 -8.21
N ALA A 21 16.39 7.19 -8.30
CA ALA A 21 15.79 6.14 -9.14
C ALA A 21 14.90 6.67 -10.28
N GLY A 22 14.44 7.92 -10.22
CA GLY A 22 13.54 8.51 -11.21
C GLY A 22 12.07 8.45 -10.80
N ASP A 23 11.16 8.59 -11.76
CA ASP A 23 9.72 8.69 -11.50
C ASP A 23 9.03 7.32 -11.52
N ILE A 24 8.30 7.02 -10.44
CA ILE A 24 7.44 5.84 -10.35
C ILE A 24 5.98 6.23 -10.65
N HIS A 25 5.30 5.43 -11.47
CA HIS A 25 3.90 5.61 -11.84
C HIS A 25 3.07 4.45 -11.29
N ILE A 26 2.07 4.78 -10.47
CA ILE A 26 1.06 3.79 -10.06
C ILE A 26 0.04 3.65 -11.19
N PRO A 27 -0.21 2.44 -11.68
CA PRO A 27 -1.12 2.22 -12.80
C PRO A 27 -2.56 2.52 -12.44
N SER A 28 -3.33 2.91 -13.45
CA SER A 28 -4.79 2.89 -13.43
C SER A 28 -5.34 1.46 -13.37
N LEU A 29 -6.59 1.30 -12.97
CA LEU A 29 -7.27 -0.01 -13.06
C LEU A 29 -7.32 -0.53 -14.50
N ASN A 30 -7.46 0.35 -15.48
CA ASN A 30 -7.47 -0.06 -16.88
C ASN A 30 -6.14 -0.71 -17.30
N GLU A 31 -5.00 -0.14 -16.88
CA GLU A 31 -3.69 -0.75 -17.11
C GLU A 31 -3.55 -2.10 -16.38
N ILE A 32 -4.08 -2.20 -15.15
CA ILE A 32 -4.10 -3.47 -14.40
C ILE A 32 -4.97 -4.51 -15.11
N PHE A 33 -6.11 -4.11 -15.67
CA PHE A 33 -7.01 -5.00 -16.40
C PHE A 33 -6.35 -5.55 -17.67
N GLN A 34 -5.60 -4.71 -18.40
CA GLN A 34 -4.83 -5.14 -19.56
C GLN A 34 -3.70 -6.12 -19.19
N LEU A 35 -3.10 -5.97 -18.01
CA LEU A 35 -2.05 -6.85 -17.50
C LEU A 35 -2.58 -8.17 -16.89
N ASN A 36 -3.82 -8.17 -16.41
CA ASN A 36 -4.44 -9.11 -15.47
C ASN A 36 -4.03 -8.91 -14.01
N MET A 37 -5.01 -9.06 -13.11
CA MET A 37 -4.83 -8.85 -11.66
C MET A 37 -3.83 -9.84 -11.03
N SER A 38 -3.79 -11.10 -11.49
CA SER A 38 -2.84 -12.09 -10.98
C SER A 38 -1.39 -11.69 -11.27
N THR A 39 -1.10 -11.29 -12.50
CA THR A 39 0.22 -10.82 -12.91
C THR A 39 0.58 -9.50 -12.22
N TYR A 40 -0.39 -8.61 -12.03
CA TYR A 40 -0.17 -7.40 -11.24
C TYR A 40 0.20 -7.70 -9.78
N ASN A 41 -0.48 -8.65 -9.15
CA ASN A 41 -0.16 -9.09 -7.80
C ASN A 41 1.23 -9.73 -7.74
N GLU A 42 1.64 -10.52 -8.74
CA GLU A 42 3.00 -11.04 -8.82
C GLU A 42 4.05 -9.91 -8.90
N TYR A 43 3.77 -8.85 -9.67
CA TYR A 43 4.64 -7.68 -9.74
C TYR A 43 4.78 -7.01 -8.37
N LEU A 44 3.66 -6.77 -7.69
CA LEU A 44 3.68 -6.21 -6.34
C LEU A 44 4.42 -7.12 -5.36
N SER A 45 4.15 -8.43 -5.36
CA SER A 45 4.81 -9.38 -4.46
C SER A 45 6.33 -9.41 -4.65
N SER A 46 6.81 -9.29 -5.89
CA SER A 46 8.25 -9.27 -6.17
C SER A 46 8.96 -8.03 -5.60
N LEU A 47 8.32 -6.85 -5.69
CA LEU A 47 8.90 -5.58 -5.24
C LEU A 47 8.63 -5.30 -3.75
N LEU A 48 7.55 -5.84 -3.19
CA LEU A 48 7.17 -5.70 -1.79
C LEU A 48 7.71 -6.83 -0.90
N ILE A 49 8.80 -7.48 -1.34
CA ILE A 49 9.48 -8.51 -0.56
C ILE A 49 9.85 -7.98 0.84
N ASP A 50 9.58 -8.81 1.84
CA ASP A 50 9.82 -8.48 3.24
C ASP A 50 10.70 -9.56 3.86
N LYS A 51 11.85 -9.16 4.41
CA LYS A 51 12.75 -10.10 5.10
C LYS A 51 12.08 -10.76 6.31
N SER A 52 11.05 -10.15 6.90
CA SER A 52 10.32 -10.75 8.03
C SER A 52 9.42 -11.92 7.60
N ALA A 53 9.20 -12.13 6.31
CA ALA A 53 8.41 -13.24 5.80
C ALA A 53 9.17 -14.57 5.79
N PHE A 54 10.49 -14.55 6.03
CA PHE A 54 11.31 -15.75 6.08
C PHE A 54 11.34 -16.32 7.51
N ASP A 55 11.13 -17.63 7.64
CA ASP A 55 11.10 -18.33 8.94
C ASP A 55 12.47 -18.43 9.63
N THR A 56 13.53 -17.98 8.97
CA THR A 56 14.90 -17.97 9.46
C THR A 56 15.26 -16.62 10.08
N GLU A 57 16.03 -16.61 11.17
CA GLU A 57 16.64 -15.39 11.71
C GLU A 57 17.61 -14.81 10.67
N ILE A 58 17.13 -13.84 9.90
CA ILE A 58 17.95 -13.03 8.99
C ILE A 58 18.62 -11.94 9.81
N ASP A 59 19.93 -11.75 9.63
CA ASP A 59 20.70 -10.69 10.29
C ASP A 59 20.00 -9.33 10.08
N GLU A 60 19.86 -8.54 11.14
CA GLU A 60 19.22 -7.23 11.10
C GLU A 60 19.86 -6.28 10.09
N LYS A 61 21.17 -6.47 9.80
CA LYS A 61 21.92 -5.70 8.80
C LYS A 61 21.47 -5.94 7.37
N ILE A 62 20.83 -7.07 7.09
CA ILE A 62 20.30 -7.40 5.76
C ILE A 62 19.03 -6.59 5.56
N SER A 63 19.01 -5.75 4.52
CA SER A 63 17.83 -4.97 4.13
C SER A 63 16.89 -5.77 3.23
N ASN A 64 15.66 -5.29 3.02
CA ASN A 64 14.76 -5.87 2.02
C ASN A 64 15.34 -5.80 0.60
N TYR A 65 16.17 -4.78 0.32
CA TYR A 65 16.86 -4.67 -0.95
C TYR A 65 17.89 -5.79 -1.15
N ASP A 66 18.61 -6.18 -0.10
CA ASP A 66 19.57 -7.29 -0.18
C ASP A 66 18.87 -8.60 -0.52
N VAL A 67 17.74 -8.87 0.14
CA VAL A 67 16.91 -10.03 -0.16
C VAL A 67 16.41 -9.97 -1.61
N PHE A 68 15.95 -8.81 -2.07
CA PHE A 68 15.49 -8.60 -3.43
C PHE A 68 16.60 -8.90 -4.47
N ILE A 69 17.80 -8.34 -4.29
CA ILE A 69 18.92 -8.53 -5.22
C ILE A 69 19.43 -9.97 -5.22
N VAL A 70 19.56 -10.60 -4.05
CA VAL A 70 19.96 -12.00 -3.94
C VAL A 70 18.97 -12.89 -4.69
N ASN A 71 17.66 -12.64 -4.56
CA ASN A 71 16.65 -13.37 -5.32
C ASN A 71 16.75 -13.09 -6.83
N CYS A 72 17.00 -11.84 -7.24
CA CYS A 72 17.22 -11.52 -8.66
C CYS A 72 18.48 -12.20 -9.23
N TYR A 73 19.51 -12.39 -8.40
CA TYR A 73 20.76 -13.01 -8.84
C TYR A 73 20.64 -14.54 -8.96
N HIS A 74 19.96 -15.19 -7.99
CA HIS A 74 19.89 -16.65 -7.92
C HIS A 74 18.63 -17.27 -8.54
N ASN A 75 17.55 -16.50 -8.71
CA ASN A 75 16.29 -17.00 -9.26
C ASN A 75 15.90 -16.22 -10.53
N TYR A 76 16.13 -16.87 -11.68
CA TYR A 76 15.84 -16.27 -12.99
C TYR A 76 14.36 -15.90 -13.17
N SER A 77 13.44 -16.74 -12.69
CA SER A 77 11.99 -16.45 -12.76
C SER A 77 11.62 -15.21 -11.94
N PHE A 78 12.15 -15.13 -10.72
CA PHE A 78 11.96 -13.96 -9.85
C PHE A 78 12.53 -12.69 -10.49
N LYS A 79 13.74 -12.78 -11.09
CA LYS A 79 14.36 -11.67 -11.81
C LYS A 79 13.48 -11.19 -12.95
N GLU A 80 12.98 -12.10 -13.80
CA GLU A 80 12.13 -11.71 -14.93
C GLU A 80 10.87 -10.99 -14.46
N ILE A 81 10.19 -11.51 -13.44
CA ILE A 81 8.97 -10.90 -12.88
C ILE A 81 9.30 -9.52 -12.31
N SER A 82 10.36 -9.42 -11.50
CA SER A 82 10.79 -8.16 -10.90
C SER A 82 11.16 -7.10 -11.95
N PHE A 83 11.83 -7.51 -13.03
CA PHE A 83 12.27 -6.59 -14.09
C PHE A 83 11.09 -6.13 -14.95
N LYS A 84 10.12 -7.01 -15.20
CA LYS A 84 8.84 -6.64 -15.81
C LYS A 84 8.06 -5.68 -14.90
N ALA A 85 8.05 -5.92 -13.59
CA ALA A 85 7.41 -5.05 -12.61
C ALA A 85 8.05 -3.65 -12.59
N ILE A 86 9.37 -3.57 -12.46
CA ILE A 86 10.12 -2.31 -12.49
C ILE A 86 9.84 -1.57 -13.80
N SER A 87 9.89 -2.27 -14.94
CA SER A 87 9.58 -1.67 -16.24
C SER A 87 8.15 -1.14 -16.32
N PHE A 88 7.20 -1.85 -15.72
CA PHE A 88 5.80 -1.43 -15.70
C PHE A 88 5.55 -0.18 -14.84
N PHE A 89 6.23 -0.05 -13.69
CA PHE A 89 6.08 1.09 -12.78
C PHE A 89 6.94 2.30 -13.16
N PHE A 90 8.18 2.11 -13.61
CA PHE A 90 9.09 3.19 -14.00
C PHE A 90 9.03 3.53 -15.49
N LYS A 91 8.27 2.75 -16.28
CA LYS A 91 8.13 2.92 -17.74
C LYS A 91 9.48 2.93 -18.49
N CYS A 92 10.49 2.26 -17.95
CA CYS A 92 11.82 2.12 -18.53
C CYS A 92 12.37 0.69 -18.39
N LYS A 93 13.35 0.30 -19.20
CA LYS A 93 13.91 -1.06 -19.14
C LYS A 93 15.02 -1.15 -18.08
N PRO A 94 14.87 -1.99 -17.03
CA PRO A 94 15.93 -2.15 -16.03
C PRO A 94 17.07 -3.07 -16.50
N SER A 95 18.28 -2.82 -16.01
CA SER A 95 19.48 -3.65 -16.13
C SER A 95 20.07 -3.97 -14.76
N LEU A 96 20.79 -5.09 -14.62
CA LEU A 96 21.67 -5.30 -13.45
C LEU A 96 23.07 -4.85 -13.82
N VAL A 97 23.67 -4.02 -12.98
CA VAL A 97 25.05 -3.54 -13.12
C VAL A 97 25.79 -3.79 -11.82
N MET A 98 27.07 -4.13 -11.93
CA MET A 98 27.99 -4.21 -10.80
C MET A 98 28.68 -2.85 -10.65
N GLU A 99 28.48 -2.19 -9.52
CA GLU A 99 29.16 -0.95 -9.16
C GLU A 99 30.08 -1.23 -7.96
N GLY A 100 31.36 -1.49 -8.26
CA GLY A 100 32.30 -2.00 -7.26
C GLY A 100 31.94 -3.42 -6.82
N GLU A 101 31.68 -3.60 -5.52
CA GLU A 101 31.24 -4.88 -4.93
C GLU A 101 29.71 -5.00 -4.78
N GLU A 102 28.96 -3.95 -5.16
CA GLU A 102 27.51 -3.94 -5.03
C GLU A 102 26.81 -4.19 -6.37
N VAL A 103 25.75 -4.99 -6.32
CA VAL A 103 24.84 -5.19 -7.46
C VAL A 103 23.71 -4.18 -7.34
N ILE A 104 23.55 -3.37 -8.38
CA ILE A 104 22.49 -2.37 -8.50
C ILE A 104 21.54 -2.67 -9.64
N VAL A 105 20.29 -2.20 -9.53
CA VAL A 105 19.39 -2.14 -10.68
C VAL A 105 19.52 -0.76 -11.32
N GLU A 106 20.05 -0.72 -12.52
CA GLU A 106 20.15 0.50 -13.33
C GLU A 106 18.83 0.75 -14.09
N LEU A 107 18.42 2.01 -14.12
CA LEU A 107 17.26 2.55 -14.83
C LEU A 107 17.73 3.65 -15.78
N ALA A 108 16.84 4.12 -16.66
CA ALA A 108 17.18 5.18 -17.62
C ALA A 108 17.59 6.50 -16.92
N ASP A 109 16.89 6.85 -15.83
CA ASP A 109 17.06 8.12 -15.12
C ASP A 109 17.70 7.96 -13.73
N GLY A 110 18.29 6.79 -13.42
CA GLY A 110 18.85 6.53 -12.11
C GLY A 110 19.14 5.06 -11.82
N LYS A 111 19.15 4.69 -10.54
CA LYS A 111 19.35 3.34 -10.05
C LYS A 111 18.49 3.05 -8.84
N ILE A 112 18.06 1.81 -8.69
CA ILE A 112 17.45 1.33 -7.45
C ILE A 112 18.54 0.65 -6.63
N ASP A 113 18.71 1.11 -5.39
CA ASP A 113 19.70 0.64 -4.44
C ASP A 113 19.13 0.55 -2.99
N ARG A 114 19.98 0.19 -2.03
CA ARG A 114 19.60 0.09 -0.61
C ARG A 114 18.99 1.38 -0.04
N THR A 115 19.38 2.54 -0.55
CA THR A 115 18.99 3.84 0.00
C THR A 115 17.58 4.23 -0.41
N ASN A 116 17.18 3.92 -1.65
CA ASN A 116 15.91 4.34 -2.21
C ASN A 116 14.84 3.22 -2.29
N PHE A 117 15.23 1.95 -2.20
CA PHE A 117 14.30 0.82 -2.21
C PHE A 117 13.20 0.89 -1.12
N PRO A 118 13.48 1.32 0.13
CA PRO A 118 12.41 1.48 1.13
C PRO A 118 11.35 2.51 0.74
N LEU A 119 11.76 3.60 0.07
CA LEU A 119 10.83 4.61 -0.42
C LEU A 119 9.99 4.08 -1.59
N LEU A 120 10.60 3.31 -2.50
CA LEU A 120 9.89 2.58 -3.55
C LEU A 120 8.81 1.67 -2.96
N GLN A 121 9.16 0.85 -1.96
CA GLN A 121 8.21 -0.04 -1.30
C GLN A 121 7.08 0.75 -0.63
N LYS A 122 7.40 1.88 0.00
CA LYS A 122 6.42 2.75 0.64
C LYS A 122 5.42 3.32 -0.37
N VAL A 123 5.90 3.82 -1.51
CA VAL A 123 5.06 4.37 -2.58
C VAL A 123 4.15 3.28 -3.16
N LEU A 124 4.68 2.09 -3.44
CA LEU A 124 3.90 0.95 -3.93
C LEU A 124 2.84 0.51 -2.91
N LYS A 125 3.18 0.43 -1.62
CA LYS A 125 2.23 0.08 -0.56
C LYS A 125 1.10 1.10 -0.45
N MET A 126 1.43 2.40 -0.44
CA MET A 126 0.44 3.48 -0.40
C MET A 126 -0.45 3.50 -1.64
N GLY A 127 0.14 3.43 -2.84
CA GLY A 127 -0.58 3.44 -4.11
C GLY A 127 -1.57 2.29 -4.27
N ASN A 128 -1.31 1.17 -3.60
CA ASN A 128 -2.13 -0.04 -3.65
C ASN A 128 -2.98 -0.29 -2.40
N ASN A 129 -3.02 0.68 -1.48
CA ASN A 129 -3.68 0.54 -0.19
C ASN A 129 -3.29 -0.75 0.57
N VAL A 130 -2.05 -1.22 0.37
CA VAL A 130 -1.50 -2.35 1.11
C VAL A 130 -1.18 -1.83 2.51
N LYS A 131 -1.80 -2.43 3.52
CA LYS A 131 -1.58 -2.02 4.91
C LYS A 131 -0.08 -2.05 5.20
N LEU A 132 0.47 -0.88 5.54
CA LEU A 132 1.74 -0.80 6.21
C LEU A 132 1.51 -1.46 7.56
N THR A 133 1.87 -2.74 7.70
CA THR A 133 1.97 -3.33 9.03
C THR A 133 3.01 -2.46 9.76
N PRO A 134 2.61 -1.68 10.77
CA PRO A 134 3.62 -0.96 11.53
C PRO A 134 4.59 -2.02 12.07
N PRO A 135 5.91 -1.74 12.10
CA PRO A 135 6.85 -2.66 12.74
C PRO A 135 6.27 -3.02 14.10
N GLU A 136 6.17 -4.31 14.40
CA GLU A 136 5.66 -4.73 15.70
C GLU A 136 6.44 -3.96 16.76
N PRO A 137 5.76 -3.29 17.71
CA PRO A 137 6.46 -2.44 18.66
C PRO A 137 7.53 -3.29 19.35
N GLU A 138 8.77 -2.85 19.26
CA GLU A 138 9.91 -3.52 19.87
C GLU A 138 9.74 -3.46 21.38
N TYR A 139 9.12 -4.49 21.95
CA TYR A 139 8.85 -4.52 23.37
C TYR A 139 10.18 -4.73 24.11
N LYS A 140 10.63 -3.72 24.87
CA LYS A 140 11.72 -3.85 25.84
C LYS A 140 11.12 -4.16 27.22
N PRO A 141 10.89 -5.44 27.59
CA PRO A 141 10.28 -5.78 28.87
C PRO A 141 11.18 -5.37 30.04
N ALA A 142 10.68 -4.54 30.94
CA ALA A 142 11.41 -4.10 32.14
C ALA A 142 11.58 -5.23 33.19
N ASN A 143 10.81 -6.32 33.10
CA ASN A 143 10.92 -7.47 34.01
C ASN A 143 10.45 -8.79 33.37
N SER A 144 10.81 -9.91 34.00
CA SER A 144 10.52 -11.28 33.53
C SER A 144 9.02 -11.60 33.45
N ARG A 145 8.20 -10.94 34.27
CA ARG A 145 6.74 -11.11 34.27
C ARG A 145 6.08 -10.39 33.09
N ALA A 146 6.56 -9.21 32.74
CA ALA A 146 6.17 -8.45 31.55
C ALA A 146 6.55 -9.20 30.27
N LYS A 147 7.74 -9.82 30.24
CA LYS A 147 8.17 -10.67 29.11
C LYS A 147 7.18 -11.82 28.87
N LYS A 148 6.81 -12.57 29.93
CA LYS A 148 5.81 -13.65 29.83
C LYS A 148 4.43 -13.17 29.40
N MET A 149 4.02 -11.98 29.84
CA MET A 149 2.74 -11.39 29.46
C MET A 149 2.73 -10.97 27.98
N ILE A 150 3.82 -10.38 27.49
CA ILE A 150 4.00 -10.03 26.06
C ILE A 150 4.03 -11.31 25.21
N GLU A 151 4.75 -12.35 25.62
CA GLU A 151 4.79 -13.64 24.94
C GLU A 151 3.39 -14.28 24.83
N MET A 152 2.58 -14.23 25.90
CA MET A 152 1.19 -14.67 25.85
C MET A 152 0.33 -13.85 24.89
N ILE A 153 0.48 -12.53 24.88
CA ILE A 153 -0.26 -11.64 23.98
C ILE A 153 0.11 -11.93 22.52
N MET A 154 1.40 -12.09 22.23
CA MET A 154 1.89 -12.44 20.90
C MET A 154 1.39 -13.82 20.46
N LYS A 155 1.47 -14.83 21.34
CA LYS A 155 0.96 -16.19 21.05
C LYS A 155 -0.55 -16.20 20.79
N ASN A 156 -1.31 -15.43 21.56
CA ASN A 156 -2.76 -15.30 21.38
C ASN A 156 -3.12 -14.51 20.12
N LYS A 157 -2.28 -13.56 19.68
CA LYS A 157 -2.45 -12.87 18.39
C LYS A 157 -2.17 -13.80 17.21
N LYS A 158 -1.09 -14.59 17.26
CA LYS A 158 -0.75 -15.57 16.20
C LYS A 158 -1.84 -16.63 16.00
N ASN A 159 -2.55 -16.98 17.07
CA ASN A 159 -3.62 -17.99 17.04
C ASN A 159 -5.00 -17.43 16.67
N LYS A 160 -5.16 -16.10 16.50
CA LYS A 160 -6.43 -15.56 16.02
C LYS A 160 -6.56 -15.85 14.52
N PRO A 161 -7.67 -16.45 14.07
CA PRO A 161 -7.90 -16.57 12.64
C PRO A 161 -7.86 -15.17 12.01
N PRO A 162 -7.21 -15.01 10.85
CA PRO A 162 -7.17 -13.72 10.19
C PRO A 162 -8.62 -13.26 9.97
N PRO A 163 -8.93 -11.98 10.25
CA PRO A 163 -10.27 -11.47 10.01
C PRO A 163 -10.61 -11.71 8.54
N LYS A 164 -11.73 -12.39 8.28
CA LYS A 164 -12.19 -12.61 6.90
C LYS A 164 -12.35 -11.26 6.23
N GLU A 165 -11.72 -11.12 5.07
CA GLU A 165 -11.83 -9.93 4.25
C GLU A 165 -13.31 -9.79 3.83
N LYS A 166 -13.94 -8.69 4.21
CA LYS A 166 -15.38 -8.49 4.01
C LYS A 166 -15.71 -7.91 2.64
N MET A 167 -14.72 -7.38 1.94
CA MET A 167 -14.89 -6.60 0.73
C MET A 167 -13.60 -6.68 -0.09
N ASP A 168 -13.71 -7.02 -1.36
CA ASP A 168 -12.62 -7.06 -2.34
C ASP A 168 -12.70 -5.88 -3.31
N LEU A 169 -11.62 -5.67 -4.08
CA LEU A 169 -11.56 -4.56 -5.06
C LEU A 169 -12.69 -4.64 -6.10
N PHE A 170 -13.08 -5.85 -6.51
CA PHE A 170 -14.20 -6.05 -7.43
C PHE A 170 -15.51 -5.50 -6.86
N SER A 171 -15.83 -5.84 -5.60
CA SER A 171 -17.02 -5.36 -4.91
C SER A 171 -17.00 -3.85 -4.72
N ILE A 172 -15.82 -3.27 -4.44
CA ILE A 172 -15.65 -1.81 -4.30
C ILE A 172 -15.93 -1.10 -5.63
N VAL A 173 -15.28 -1.55 -6.70
CA VAL A 173 -15.44 -0.94 -8.04
C VAL A 173 -16.88 -1.05 -8.49
N SER A 174 -17.49 -2.24 -8.36
CA SER A 174 -18.89 -2.45 -8.68
C SER A 174 -19.81 -1.53 -7.85
N GLY A 175 -19.57 -1.46 -6.53
CA GLY A 175 -20.31 -0.57 -5.64
C GLY A 175 -20.25 0.89 -6.05
N LEU A 176 -19.06 1.40 -6.37
CA LEU A 176 -18.87 2.80 -6.79
C LEU A 176 -19.56 3.12 -8.12
N VAL A 177 -19.46 2.22 -9.11
CA VAL A 177 -20.11 2.38 -10.42
C VAL A 177 -21.62 2.51 -10.29
N TRP A 178 -22.24 1.68 -9.44
CA TRP A 178 -23.70 1.62 -9.33
C TRP A 178 -24.30 2.59 -8.31
N LYS A 179 -23.51 3.04 -7.34
CA LYS A 179 -23.96 3.95 -6.27
C LYS A 179 -24.01 5.40 -6.75
N ASN A 180 -23.04 5.85 -7.54
CA ASN A 180 -22.95 7.24 -7.98
C ASN A 180 -23.43 7.40 -9.42
N ASN A 181 -24.58 8.05 -9.62
CA ASN A 181 -25.16 8.34 -10.94
C ASN A 181 -24.30 9.27 -11.82
N SER A 182 -23.19 9.81 -11.33
CA SER A 182 -22.33 10.77 -12.01
C SER A 182 -20.99 10.20 -12.50
N GLN A 183 -20.55 9.05 -12.00
CA GLN A 183 -19.32 8.40 -12.45
C GLN A 183 -19.67 7.22 -13.35
N ASN A 184 -19.16 7.24 -14.58
CA ASN A 184 -19.25 6.08 -15.45
C ASN A 184 -18.06 5.12 -15.19
N LEU A 185 -18.21 3.89 -15.66
CA LEU A 185 -17.18 2.85 -15.51
C LEU A 185 -15.82 3.31 -16.06
N GLU A 186 -15.79 4.02 -17.19
CA GLU A 186 -14.57 4.53 -17.81
C GLU A 186 -13.80 5.47 -16.87
N SER A 187 -14.50 6.38 -16.20
CA SER A 187 -13.90 7.28 -15.22
C SER A 187 -13.26 6.51 -14.07
N ILE A 188 -13.94 5.48 -13.55
CA ILE A 188 -13.41 4.66 -12.45
C ILE A 188 -12.22 3.81 -12.92
N LEU A 189 -12.26 3.29 -14.15
CA LEU A 189 -11.15 2.52 -14.72
C LEU A 189 -9.90 3.38 -14.97
N SER A 190 -10.06 4.68 -15.19
CA SER A 190 -8.94 5.62 -15.31
C SER A 190 -8.25 5.94 -13.97
N MET A 191 -8.86 5.59 -12.85
CA MET A 191 -8.31 5.83 -11.52
C MET A 191 -7.32 4.74 -11.09
N ASN A 192 -6.35 5.11 -10.26
CA ASN A 192 -5.51 4.15 -9.54
C ASN A 192 -6.21 3.61 -8.28
N ILE A 193 -5.68 2.52 -7.72
CA ILE A 193 -6.25 1.85 -6.54
C ILE A 193 -6.38 2.81 -5.35
N PHE A 194 -5.38 3.66 -5.10
CA PHE A 194 -5.43 4.65 -4.03
C PHE A 194 -6.63 5.60 -4.16
N GLN A 195 -6.88 6.15 -5.35
CA GLN A 195 -8.01 7.03 -5.61
C GLN A 195 -9.36 6.33 -5.35
N ILE A 196 -9.47 5.04 -5.70
CA ILE A 196 -10.68 4.24 -5.51
C ILE A 196 -10.98 4.03 -4.03
N TYR A 197 -9.99 3.60 -3.24
CA TYR A 197 -10.17 3.45 -1.80
C TYR A 197 -10.45 4.79 -1.13
N ASN A 198 -9.75 5.85 -1.53
CA ASN A 198 -9.99 7.20 -1.02
C ASN A 198 -11.42 7.67 -1.35
N GLY A 199 -11.89 7.43 -2.57
CA GLY A 199 -13.24 7.75 -3.03
C GLY A 199 -14.31 6.98 -2.25
N LEU A 200 -14.10 5.69 -2.02
CA LEU A 200 -14.98 4.85 -1.20
C LEU A 200 -15.09 5.40 0.23
N HIS A 201 -13.96 5.57 0.92
CA HIS A 201 -13.94 6.06 2.30
C HIS A 201 -14.57 7.45 2.43
N THR A 202 -14.32 8.33 1.47
CA THR A 202 -14.91 9.68 1.44
C THR A 202 -16.42 9.61 1.23
N THR A 203 -16.89 8.77 0.30
CA THR A 203 -18.32 8.58 0.02
C THR A 203 -19.05 8.02 1.24
N ASP A 204 -18.51 6.97 1.86
CA ASP A 204 -19.09 6.36 3.07
C ASP A 204 -19.16 7.37 4.22
N LYS A 205 -18.14 8.21 4.38
CA LYS A 205 -18.14 9.27 5.39
C LYS A 205 -19.22 10.32 5.12
N ILE A 206 -19.37 10.76 3.87
CA ILE A 206 -20.42 11.71 3.47
C ILE A 206 -21.80 11.14 3.77
N GLU A 207 -22.05 9.88 3.42
CA GLU A 207 -23.34 9.22 3.70
C GLU A 207 -23.59 9.05 5.19
N ASN A 208 -22.59 8.62 5.95
CA ASN A 208 -22.72 8.48 7.40
C ASN A 208 -23.05 9.82 8.06
N VAL A 209 -22.40 10.91 7.61
CA VAL A 209 -22.74 12.27 8.07
C VAL A 209 -24.18 12.61 7.67
N HIS A 210 -24.58 12.39 6.42
CA HIS A 210 -25.93 12.70 5.93
C HIS A 210 -27.03 11.92 6.67
N HIS A 211 -26.84 10.61 6.88
CA HIS A 211 -27.77 9.78 7.64
C HIS A 211 -27.85 10.20 9.11
N THR A 212 -26.71 10.53 9.72
CA THR A 212 -26.68 10.98 11.12
C THR A 212 -27.42 12.31 11.28
N VAL A 213 -27.17 13.28 10.40
CA VAL A 213 -27.85 14.57 10.39
C VAL A 213 -29.36 14.41 10.14
N THR A 214 -29.75 13.55 9.20
CA THR A 214 -31.16 13.26 8.91
C THR A 214 -31.86 12.62 10.11
N ALA A 215 -31.20 11.68 10.79
CA ALA A 215 -31.74 11.03 11.98
C ALA A 215 -31.85 11.99 13.18
N ILE A 216 -30.94 12.96 13.30
CA ILE A 216 -31.06 14.07 14.25
C ILE A 216 -32.30 14.92 13.93
N TYR A 217 -32.48 15.34 12.69
CA TYR A 217 -33.65 16.13 12.28
C TYR A 217 -34.98 15.39 12.46
N ALA A 218 -35.00 14.08 12.23
CA ALA A 218 -36.15 13.22 12.47
C ALA A 218 -36.42 12.95 13.96
N GLY A 219 -35.61 13.50 14.88
CA GLY A 219 -35.76 13.31 16.32
C GLY A 219 -35.44 11.89 16.81
N LYS A 220 -34.77 11.07 15.99
CA LYS A 220 -34.38 9.69 16.34
C LYS A 220 -33.06 9.63 17.11
N ILE A 221 -32.22 10.64 16.99
CA ILE A 221 -30.92 10.74 17.66
C ILE A 221 -30.88 12.04 18.47
N ASP A 222 -30.40 11.95 19.72
CA ASP A 222 -30.20 13.10 20.58
C ASP A 222 -28.92 13.85 20.19
N SER A 223 -29.09 14.99 19.53
CA SER A 223 -28.01 15.87 19.07
C SER A 223 -27.09 16.34 20.21
N LYS A 224 -27.57 16.39 21.46
CA LYS A 224 -26.76 16.84 22.62
C LYS A 224 -25.68 15.83 23.02
N LYS A 225 -25.79 14.57 22.55
CA LYS A 225 -24.83 13.50 22.84
C LYS A 225 -23.73 13.37 21.78
N ILE A 226 -23.80 14.18 20.72
CA ILE A 226 -22.91 14.09 19.57
C ILE A 226 -22.18 15.41 19.39
N LYS A 227 -20.85 15.34 19.25
CA LYS A 227 -20.04 16.50 18.86
C LYS A 227 -20.20 16.74 17.37
N LEU A 228 -21.02 17.72 17.00
CA LEU A 228 -21.26 18.10 15.61
C LEU A 228 -19.98 18.56 14.87
N SER A 229 -19.00 19.10 15.61
CA SER A 229 -17.66 19.43 15.07
C SER A 229 -16.93 18.22 14.48
N ASP A 230 -17.20 17.03 15.03
CA ASP A 230 -16.51 15.80 14.66
C ASP A 230 -17.21 15.15 13.45
N LEU A 231 -18.46 15.55 13.17
CA LEU A 231 -19.31 15.16 12.03
C LEU A 231 -19.11 16.06 10.80
N HIS A 232 -17.86 16.31 10.41
CA HIS A 232 -17.55 16.97 9.16
C HIS A 232 -16.87 16.00 8.18
N TRP A 233 -17.41 15.89 6.97
CA TRP A 233 -16.94 14.95 5.96
C TRP A 233 -15.47 15.22 5.56
N ALA A 234 -15.03 16.48 5.59
CA ALA A 234 -13.65 16.86 5.30
C ALA A 234 -12.66 16.72 6.47
N ASN A 235 -13.08 16.23 7.66
CA ASN A 235 -12.13 15.96 8.75
C ASN A 235 -11.05 14.96 8.29
N LYS A 236 -9.82 15.06 8.81
CA LYS A 236 -8.73 14.13 8.46
C LYS A 236 -9.18 12.67 8.64
N MET A 237 -8.77 11.80 7.72
CA MET A 237 -8.90 10.36 7.89
C MET A 237 -7.77 9.90 8.81
N GLU A 238 -8.12 9.29 9.94
CA GLU A 238 -7.17 8.64 10.87
C GLU A 238 -6.63 7.33 10.28
#